data_AF-A0A0P1I5I0-F1
#
_entry.id   AF-A0A0P1I5I0-F1
#
_cell.length_a   1.000
_cell.length_b   1.000
_cell.length_c   1.000
_cell.angle_alpha   90.00
_cell.angle_beta   90.00
_cell.angle_gamma   90.00
#
_symmetry.space_group_name_H-M   'P 1'
#
loop_
_entity.id
_entity.type
_entity.pdbx_description
1 polymer ?
#
loop_
_entity_poly.entity_id
_entity_poly.type
_entity_poly.pdbx_seq_one_letter_code
_entity_poly.pdbx_strand_id
1 'polypeptide(L)' 'MIDQDVFLKMVEKHSRAEKVSLDDVLFGEGLDIGSMRFTEMIMDIEEEYDLDIDVSTLNASIKTVGQLLSHLKTIGL' A
#
# COMPACT_ATOMS: atom_id res chain seq x y z
N MET A 1 10.23 8.14 -7.93
CA MET A 1 8.85 8.64 -7.77
C MET A 1 7.91 7.47 -8.00
N ILE A 2 7.03 7.17 -7.04
CA ILE A 2 6.13 6.00 -7.13
C ILE A 2 5.10 6.22 -8.24
N ASP A 3 5.10 5.33 -9.23
CA ASP A 3 4.10 5.30 -10.29
C ASP A 3 2.78 4.72 -9.75
N GLN A 4 1.66 5.39 -10.05
CA GLN A 4 0.37 4.98 -9.50
C GLN A 4 -0.10 3.64 -10.06
N ASP A 5 0.10 3.38 -11.36
CA ASP A 5 -0.42 2.18 -12.01
C ASP A 5 0.40 0.95 -11.58
N VAL A 6 1.71 1.12 -11.41
CA VAL A 6 2.57 0.07 -10.84
C VAL A 6 2.20 -0.19 -9.38
N PHE A 7 2.03 0.86 -8.57
CA PHE A 7 1.61 0.72 -7.18
C PHE A 7 0.25 -0.01 -7.04
N LEU A 8 -0.75 0.37 -7.83
CA LEU A 8 -2.07 -0.27 -7.78
C LEU A 8 -1.99 -1.77 -8.13
N LYS A 9 -1.15 -2.16 -9.09
CA LYS A 9 -0.90 -3.58 -9.41
C LYS A 9 -0.23 -4.33 -8.27
N MET A 10 0.67 -3.68 -7.54
CA MET A 10 1.27 -4.28 -6.34
C MET A 10 0.20 -4.49 -5.28
N VAL A 11 -0.62 -3.48 -4.97
CA VAL A 11 -1.72 -3.64 -4.00
C VAL A 11 -2.68 -4.75 -4.43
N GLU A 12 -3.01 -4.83 -5.72
CA GLU A 12 -3.84 -5.90 -6.29
C GLU A 12 -3.26 -7.29 -6.01
N LYS A 13 -1.95 -7.50 -6.27
CA LYS A 13 -1.22 -8.76 -6.02
C LYS A 13 -1.31 -9.24 -4.56
N HIS A 14 -1.34 -8.31 -3.60
CA HIS A 14 -1.42 -8.64 -2.17
C HIS A 14 -2.85 -8.65 -1.62
N SER A 15 -3.81 -8.13 -2.39
CA SER A 15 -5.24 -8.16 -2.07
C SER A 15 -5.92 -9.42 -2.61
N ARG A 16 -7.19 -9.60 -2.24
CA ARG A 16 -8.08 -10.60 -2.89
C ARG A 16 -8.96 -9.99 -3.99
N ALA A 17 -8.81 -8.70 -4.28
CA ALA A 17 -9.64 -8.00 -5.23
C ALA A 17 -9.14 -8.20 -6.67
N GLU A 18 -10.06 -8.31 -7.62
CA GLU A 18 -9.75 -8.37 -9.06
C GLU A 18 -9.35 -7.00 -9.63
N LYS A 19 -9.62 -5.92 -8.90
CA LYS A 19 -9.26 -4.55 -9.27
C LYS A 19 -9.17 -3.70 -8.02
N VAL A 20 -8.16 -2.84 -7.98
CA VAL A 20 -7.94 -1.89 -6.89
C VAL A 20 -8.10 -0.45 -7.39
N SER A 21 -8.77 0.36 -6.58
CA SER A 21 -8.96 1.81 -6.71
C SER A 21 -8.28 2.55 -5.55
N LEU A 22 -7.98 3.84 -5.74
CA LEU A 22 -7.43 4.69 -4.67
C LEU A 22 -8.40 4.87 -3.50
N ASP A 23 -9.70 4.80 -3.75
CA ASP A 23 -10.74 4.97 -2.72
C ASP A 23 -10.98 3.69 -1.91
N ASP A 24 -10.38 2.55 -2.31
CA ASP A 24 -10.58 1.28 -1.62
C ASP A 24 -9.96 1.31 -0.22
N VAL A 25 -10.70 0.78 0.74
CA VAL A 25 -10.23 0.61 2.12
C VAL A 25 -9.27 -0.58 2.18
N LEU A 26 -8.10 -0.42 2.80
CA LEU A 26 -7.06 -1.46 2.86
C LEU A 26 -7.47 -2.64 3.77
N PHE A 27 -8.13 -2.33 4.88
CA PHE A 27 -8.41 -3.28 5.97
C PHE A 27 -9.91 -3.50 6.17
N GLY A 28 -10.27 -4.61 6.82
CA GLY A 28 -11.67 -4.92 7.17
C GLY A 28 -12.52 -5.19 5.93
N GLU A 29 -13.68 -4.53 5.82
CA GLU A 29 -14.66 -4.74 4.74
C GLU A 29 -14.20 -4.28 3.34
N GLY A 30 -13.00 -3.70 3.21
CA GLY A 30 -12.41 -3.32 1.93
C GLY A 30 -11.65 -4.46 1.24
N LEU A 31 -10.38 -4.24 0.93
CA LEU A 31 -9.50 -5.21 0.29
C LEU A 31 -9.15 -6.43 1.18
N ASP A 32 -9.57 -6.41 2.45
CA ASP A 32 -9.33 -7.46 3.46
C ASP A 32 -7.85 -7.88 3.53
N ILE A 33 -6.94 -6.91 3.43
CA ILE A 33 -5.51 -7.17 3.54
C ILE A 33 -5.18 -7.39 5.01
N GLY A 34 -5.02 -8.66 5.40
CA GLY A 34 -4.57 -8.99 6.75
C GLY A 34 -3.16 -8.44 7.04
N SER A 35 -2.86 -8.19 8.31
CA SER A 35 -1.61 -7.54 8.74
C SER A 35 -0.33 -8.18 8.19
N MET A 36 -0.29 -9.51 8.06
CA MET A 36 0.85 -10.22 7.47
C MET A 36 1.05 -9.85 6.00
N ARG A 37 -0.03 -9.90 5.19
CA ARG A 37 0.03 -9.53 3.76
C ARG A 37 0.31 -8.05 3.57
N PHE A 38 -0.15 -7.21 4.51
CA PHE A 38 0.16 -5.79 4.50
C PHE A 38 1.66 -5.57 4.69
N THR A 39 2.29 -6.20 5.68
CA THR A 39 3.75 -6.13 5.85
C THR A 39 4.50 -6.62 4.62
N GLU A 40 4.11 -7.77 4.05
CA GLU A 40 4.70 -8.29 2.81
C GLU A 40 4.57 -7.29 1.65
N MET A 41 3.39 -6.68 1.48
CA MET A 41 3.16 -5.66 0.45
C MET A 41 4.07 -4.45 0.63
N ILE A 42 4.28 -3.98 1.87
CA ILE A 42 5.17 -2.84 2.12
C ILE A 42 6.62 -3.22 1.80
N MET A 43 7.08 -4.40 2.20
CA MET A 43 8.43 -4.87 1.87
C MET A 43 8.65 -5.00 0.35
N ASP A 44 7.68 -5.53 -0.39
CA ASP A 44 7.74 -5.59 -1.86
C ASP A 44 7.85 -4.16 -2.46
N ILE A 45 7.16 -3.17 -1.88
CA ILE A 45 7.23 -1.76 -2.31
C ILE A 45 8.57 -1.12 -1.97
N GLU A 46 9.14 -1.40 -0.79
CA GLU A 46 10.48 -0.95 -0.41
C GLU A 46 11.51 -1.43 -1.43
N GLU A 47 11.47 -2.72 -1.78
CA GLU A 47 12.41 -3.32 -2.74
C GLU A 47 12.22 -2.77 -4.15
N GLU A 48 10.98 -2.65 -4.65
CA GLU A 48 10.71 -2.17 -6.02
C GLU A 48 11.13 -0.70 -6.22
N TYR A 49 11.00 0.14 -5.19
CA TYR A 49 11.25 1.57 -5.28
C TYR A 49 12.51 2.06 -4.56
N ASP A 50 13.31 1.14 -3.98
CA ASP A 50 14.49 1.45 -3.16
C ASP A 50 14.17 2.47 -2.05
N LEU A 51 13.10 2.19 -1.29
CA LEU A 51 12.61 3.05 -0.20
C LEU A 51 12.91 2.43 1.15
N ASP A 52 13.09 3.28 2.16
CA ASP A 52 13.18 2.90 3.58
C ASP A 52 11.85 3.27 4.26
N ILE A 53 10.95 2.30 4.41
CA ILE A 53 9.58 2.49 4.93
C ILE A 53 9.48 1.86 6.32
N ASP A 54 9.45 2.71 7.35
CA ASP A 54 9.13 2.22 8.70
C ASP A 54 7.64 1.82 8.79
N VAL A 55 7.36 0.52 8.65
CA VAL A 55 6.01 -0.07 8.77
C VAL A 55 5.32 0.32 10.08
N SER A 56 6.06 0.59 11.16
CA SER A 56 5.49 1.02 12.43
C SER A 56 4.89 2.44 12.37
N THR A 57 5.34 3.26 11.43
CA THR A 57 4.81 4.61 11.17
C THR A 57 3.54 4.61 10.32
N LEU A 58 3.28 3.50 9.61
CA LEU A 58 2.03 3.26 8.87
C LEU A 58 0.90 2.98 9.88
N ASN A 59 0.43 4.05 10.51
CA ASN A 59 -0.55 3.99 11.57
C ASN A 59 -2.00 3.91 11.02
N ALA A 60 -2.95 3.77 11.94
CA ALA A 60 -4.40 3.68 11.65
C ALA A 60 -5.01 4.88 10.90
N SER A 61 -4.24 5.96 10.63
CA SER A 61 -4.71 7.06 9.78
C SER A 61 -4.72 6.70 8.30
N ILE A 62 -3.92 5.71 7.89
CA ILE A 62 -3.93 5.17 6.53
C ILE A 62 -5.07 4.15 6.44
N LYS A 63 -6.19 4.58 5.84
CA LYS A 63 -7.39 3.75 5.68
C LYS A 63 -7.55 3.26 4.25
N THR A 64 -7.19 4.10 3.29
CA THR A 64 -7.39 3.85 1.86
C THR A 64 -6.08 3.66 1.11
N VAL A 65 -6.16 3.01 -0.04
CA VAL A 65 -5.04 2.82 -0.97
C VAL A 65 -4.42 4.15 -1.40
N GLY A 66 -5.25 5.16 -1.67
CA GLY A 66 -4.79 6.50 -2.05
C GLY A 66 -4.08 7.24 -0.92
N GLN A 67 -4.50 7.03 0.33
CA GLN A 67 -3.79 7.57 1.49
C GLN A 67 -2.42 6.93 1.66
N LEU A 68 -2.31 5.61 1.45
CA LEU A 68 -1.03 4.91 1.48
C LEU A 68 -0.10 5.46 0.39
N LEU A 69 -0.56 5.52 -0.86
CA LEU A 69 0.23 6.07 -1.97
C LEU A 69 0.71 7.49 -1.68
N SER A 70 -0.18 8.34 -1.16
CA SER A 70 0.14 9.73 -0.82
C SER A 70 1.22 9.78 0.26
N HIS A 71 1.10 8.96 1.30
CA HIS A 71 2.09 8.87 2.37
C HIS A 71 3.46 8.42 1.85
N LEU A 72 3.51 7.34 1.07
CA LEU A 72 4.76 6.82 0.49
C LEU A 72 5.45 7.83 -0.43
N LYS A 73 4.66 8.60 -1.19
CA LYS A 73 5.19 9.71 -2.01
C LYS A 73 5.82 10.83 -1.18
N THR A 74 5.46 10.98 0.10
CA THR A 74 6.13 11.96 0.99
C THR A 74 7.46 11.46 1.54
N ILE A 75 7.65 10.13 1.62
CA ILE A 75 8.88 9.50 2.10
C ILE A 75 9.94 9.49 0.99
N GLY A 76 9.54 9.19 -0.25
CA GLY A 76 10.43 9.16 -1.41
C GLY A 76 10.72 10.51 -2.07
N LEU A 77 10.65 11.61 -1.31
CA LEU A 77 11.01 12.98 -1.76
C LEU A 77 12.46 13.32 -1.39
#